data_AF-A0A0C3NR47-F1
#
_entry.id   AF-A0A0C3NR47-F1
#
_cell.length_a   1.000
_cell.length_b   1.000
_cell.length_c   1.000
_cell.angle_alpha   90.00
_cell.angle_beta   90.00
_cell.angle_gamma   90.00
#
_symmetry.space_group_name_H-M   'P 1'
#
loop_
_entity.id
_entity.type
_entity.pdbx_description
1 polymer ?
#
loop_
_entity_poly.entity_id
_entity_poly.type
_entity_poly.pdbx_seq_one_letter_code
_entity_poly.pdbx_strand_id
1 'polypeptide(L)'
;MYSSVTIEPPSQAHPLNQHSCPPPQPSLFYDLNWMSVHETSKTTRSSGLSLNEIINDQEAKIKDVATARTFLDQLYTVQGKPATPEHISHTLFYISQSKGINNTLRSAIQATAYLVRELATSELAESITTAVSGKIEKSVVATISPQIANILSAAENLEKTNENMKSTNDDTIKKLELIASTPNHVATSQLEDHVKNLIEDMNTVKTALEDMKNHIKVQPPAFPTPYKDALASTPANPNHIPLGKRLAPEYAKAHAAIKEWQLLIDPNSDHPLLNNSATRESTINLIKQVLETIDQVDRPSMQLKSIARLHSNSILLEFNNQEAAAWIKEPANKTIFLAKLGRDIVIKDRHYNIVIPFLPITTETDNQDTLRDMENENNIPQGSIARIKWIKDQPNAPPTNM
;
A
#
# COMPACT_ATOMS: atom_id res chain seq x y z
N MET A 1 5.34 -34.59 -3.41
CA MET A 1 6.23 -34.08 -2.34
C MET A 1 6.42 -32.59 -2.57
N TYR A 2 6.48 -31.80 -1.50
CA TYR A 2 6.62 -30.34 -1.59
C TYR A 2 8.05 -29.95 -1.15
N SER A 3 8.70 -29.06 -1.90
CA SER A 3 10.02 -28.51 -1.59
C SER A 3 9.91 -27.02 -1.27
N SER A 4 10.77 -26.50 -0.40
CA SER A 4 10.89 -25.07 -0.12
C SER A 4 12.14 -24.53 -0.80
N VAL A 5 12.02 -23.45 -1.56
CA VAL A 5 13.12 -22.77 -2.27
C VAL A 5 13.24 -21.35 -1.77
N THR A 6 14.47 -20.87 -1.61
CA THR A 6 14.73 -19.51 -1.13
C THR A 6 15.19 -18.64 -2.30
N ILE A 7 14.41 -17.60 -2.67
CA ILE A 7 14.64 -16.74 -3.86
C ILE A 7 14.90 -15.27 -3.48
N GLU A 8 15.75 -14.59 -4.25
CA GLU A 8 16.01 -13.14 -4.25
C GLU A 8 15.15 -12.39 -5.32
N PRO A 9 14.67 -11.16 -5.09
CA PRO A 9 13.87 -10.44 -6.08
C PRO A 9 14.70 -9.93 -7.28
N PRO A 10 14.09 -9.78 -8.48
CA PRO A 10 14.80 -9.33 -9.67
C PRO A 10 15.22 -7.86 -9.57
N SER A 11 16.49 -7.59 -9.83
CA SER A 11 17.03 -6.24 -10.01
C SER A 11 16.53 -5.65 -11.34
N GLN A 12 16.00 -4.43 -11.32
CA GLN A 12 15.48 -3.77 -12.51
C GLN A 12 16.63 -3.41 -13.47
N ALA A 13 16.46 -3.81 -14.73
CA ALA A 13 17.37 -3.49 -15.82
C ALA A 13 17.34 -1.99 -16.16
N HIS A 14 18.51 -1.39 -16.30
CA HIS A 14 18.70 -0.04 -16.83
C HIS A 14 18.21 0.09 -18.29
N PRO A 15 17.57 1.20 -18.68
CA PRO A 15 17.23 1.47 -20.07
C PRO A 15 18.48 1.88 -20.86
N LEU A 16 18.71 1.17 -21.97
CA LEU A 16 19.74 1.50 -22.95
C LEU A 16 19.43 2.82 -23.66
N ASN A 17 20.46 3.66 -23.71
CA ASN A 17 20.56 4.96 -24.36
C ASN A 17 20.22 4.86 -25.87
N GLN A 18 19.16 5.52 -26.34
CA GLN A 18 18.87 5.65 -27.77
C GLN A 18 19.49 6.95 -28.31
N HIS A 19 20.59 6.80 -29.03
CA HIS A 19 21.18 7.85 -29.85
C HIS A 19 20.31 8.16 -31.07
N SER A 20 20.19 9.45 -31.34
CA SER A 20 19.43 10.10 -32.40
C SER A 20 19.90 9.72 -33.82
N CYS A 21 18.95 9.43 -34.71
CA CYS A 21 19.12 9.51 -36.16
C CYS A 21 18.06 10.47 -36.74
N PRO A 22 18.40 11.36 -37.68
CA PRO A 22 17.47 12.35 -38.24
C PRO A 22 16.66 11.78 -39.41
N PRO A 23 15.53 12.40 -39.78
CA PRO A 23 14.67 11.92 -40.87
C PRO A 23 15.18 12.38 -42.24
N PRO A 24 14.95 11.62 -43.33
CA PRO A 24 15.22 12.10 -44.68
C PRO A 24 14.01 12.89 -45.23
N GLN A 25 14.32 13.97 -45.95
CA GLN A 25 13.37 14.81 -46.69
C GLN A 25 12.99 14.22 -48.07
N PRO A 26 11.85 14.63 -48.66
CA PRO A 26 11.29 14.01 -49.85
C PRO A 26 11.78 14.66 -51.14
N SER A 27 11.99 13.85 -52.18
CA SER A 27 12.20 14.33 -53.56
C SER A 27 11.17 13.71 -54.50
N LEU A 28 10.33 14.59 -55.05
CA LEU A 28 9.47 14.41 -56.22
C LEU A 28 10.31 14.09 -57.47
N PHE A 29 9.85 13.19 -58.36
CA PHE A 29 9.29 13.58 -59.66
C PHE A 29 9.05 12.41 -60.65
N TYR A 30 7.94 12.59 -61.39
CA TYR A 30 7.51 12.14 -62.72
C TYR A 30 6.77 10.82 -62.95
N ASP A 31 5.52 11.05 -63.38
CA ASP A 31 4.52 10.25 -64.07
C ASP A 31 5.04 9.39 -65.22
N LEU A 32 4.39 8.23 -65.41
CA LEU A 32 3.97 7.75 -66.74
C LEU A 32 2.65 6.97 -66.60
N ASN A 33 1.64 7.48 -67.29
CA ASN A 33 0.26 7.03 -67.36
C ASN A 33 0.06 6.06 -68.56
N TRP A 34 -0.63 4.94 -68.34
CA TRP A 34 -1.36 4.08 -69.31
C TRP A 34 -1.60 2.71 -68.63
N MET A 35 -2.75 2.05 -68.58
CA MET A 35 -4.10 2.26 -69.10
C MET A 35 -5.06 1.47 -68.21
N SER A 36 -6.32 1.87 -68.21
CA SER A 36 -7.42 1.18 -67.55
C SER A 36 -7.58 -0.26 -68.08
N VAL A 37 -7.44 -1.24 -67.17
CA VAL A 37 -8.02 -2.57 -67.29
C VAL A 37 -8.75 -2.83 -65.99
N HIS A 38 -10.08 -2.84 -66.06
CA HIS A 38 -10.91 -3.37 -64.98
C HIS A 38 -10.66 -4.88 -64.88
N GLU A 39 -10.12 -5.36 -63.76
CA GLU A 39 -10.62 -6.58 -63.07
C GLU A 39 -9.81 -6.95 -61.82
N THR A 40 -10.54 -7.05 -60.71
CA THR A 40 -10.21 -7.77 -59.47
C THR A 40 -9.06 -7.26 -58.60
N SER A 41 -9.31 -6.14 -57.90
CA SER A 41 -8.69 -5.91 -56.60
C SER A 41 -9.03 -7.09 -55.67
N LYS A 42 -8.06 -7.96 -55.41
CA LYS A 42 -8.13 -8.93 -54.30
C LYS A 42 -8.06 -8.16 -52.99
N THR A 43 -9.21 -7.66 -52.54
CA THR A 43 -9.42 -7.17 -51.18
C THR A 43 -9.44 -8.36 -50.23
N THR A 44 -8.30 -8.68 -49.63
CA THR A 44 -8.23 -9.62 -48.50
C THR A 44 -8.51 -8.85 -47.21
N ARG A 45 -9.76 -8.40 -47.05
CA ARG A 45 -10.28 -7.95 -45.75
C ARG A 45 -11.65 -8.58 -45.63
N SER A 46 -11.71 -9.70 -44.89
CA SER A 46 -12.96 -10.33 -44.49
C SER A 46 -13.88 -9.24 -43.95
N SER A 47 -15.02 -9.05 -44.61
CA SER A 47 -16.20 -8.44 -44.03
C SER A 47 -16.49 -9.21 -42.74
N GLY A 48 -16.33 -8.56 -41.59
CA GLY A 48 -16.62 -9.16 -40.30
C GLY A 48 -18.12 -9.45 -40.21
N LEU A 49 -18.47 -10.70 -39.91
CA LEU A 49 -19.83 -11.09 -39.59
C LEU A 49 -20.31 -10.28 -38.37
N SER A 50 -21.52 -9.76 -38.43
CA SER A 50 -22.10 -9.05 -37.28
C SER A 50 -22.43 -10.03 -36.16
N LEU A 51 -22.39 -9.57 -34.91
CA LEU A 51 -22.74 -10.39 -33.73
C LEU A 51 -24.14 -11.01 -33.86
N ASN A 52 -25.08 -10.28 -34.46
CA ASN A 52 -26.44 -10.75 -34.70
C ASN A 52 -26.50 -11.86 -35.77
N GLU A 53 -25.65 -11.83 -36.78
CA GLU A 53 -25.56 -12.90 -37.78
C GLU A 53 -24.94 -14.17 -37.19
N ILE A 54 -23.98 -14.04 -36.27
CA ILE A 54 -23.34 -15.18 -35.57
C ILE A 54 -24.32 -15.83 -34.57
N ILE A 55 -25.08 -15.03 -33.81
CA ILE A 55 -26.02 -15.54 -32.81
C ILE A 55 -27.24 -16.22 -33.47
N ASN A 56 -27.67 -15.73 -34.64
CA ASN A 56 -28.84 -16.25 -35.34
C ASN A 56 -28.48 -17.30 -36.42
N ASP A 57 -27.25 -17.82 -36.41
CA ASP A 57 -26.85 -18.88 -37.32
C ASP A 57 -27.74 -20.12 -37.09
N GLN A 58 -28.41 -20.55 -38.16
CA GLN A 58 -29.40 -21.61 -38.08
C GLN A 58 -28.75 -22.98 -37.80
N GLU A 59 -27.46 -23.11 -38.10
CA GLU A 59 -26.64 -24.31 -37.87
C GLU A 59 -25.94 -24.31 -36.50
N ALA A 60 -25.96 -23.20 -35.75
CA ALA A 60 -25.36 -23.12 -34.42
C ALA A 60 -26.12 -23.97 -33.40
N LYS A 61 -25.40 -24.86 -32.70
CA LYS A 61 -25.96 -25.79 -31.71
C LYS A 61 -26.34 -25.13 -30.37
N ILE A 62 -25.84 -23.92 -30.11
CA ILE A 62 -26.07 -23.17 -28.85
C ILE A 62 -26.72 -21.83 -29.23
N LYS A 63 -28.01 -21.66 -28.90
CA LYS A 63 -28.82 -20.50 -29.34
C LYS A 63 -29.21 -19.52 -28.23
N ASP A 64 -29.04 -19.93 -26.97
CA ASP A 64 -29.44 -19.14 -25.81
C ASP A 64 -28.54 -19.39 -24.59
N VAL A 65 -28.64 -18.50 -23.60
CA VAL A 65 -27.83 -18.52 -22.38
C VAL A 65 -28.06 -19.80 -21.56
N ALA A 66 -29.28 -20.34 -21.53
CA ALA A 66 -29.58 -21.55 -20.77
C ALA A 66 -28.97 -22.79 -21.43
N THR A 67 -29.04 -22.89 -22.76
CA THR A 67 -28.37 -23.95 -23.53
C THR A 67 -26.85 -23.84 -23.44
N ALA A 68 -26.30 -22.62 -23.48
CA ALA A 68 -24.87 -22.38 -23.29
C ALA A 68 -24.40 -22.84 -21.90
N ARG A 69 -25.16 -22.49 -20.84
CA ARG A 69 -24.87 -22.94 -19.47
C ARG A 69 -24.92 -24.45 -19.35
N THR A 70 -25.96 -25.08 -19.88
CA THR A 70 -26.13 -26.54 -19.85
C THR A 70 -24.95 -27.23 -20.54
N PHE A 71 -24.49 -26.70 -21.68
CA PHE A 71 -23.35 -27.23 -22.41
C PHE A 71 -22.03 -27.10 -21.63
N LEU A 72 -21.78 -25.93 -21.02
CA LEU A 72 -20.57 -25.71 -20.21
C LEU A 72 -20.58 -26.54 -18.92
N ASP A 73 -21.74 -26.66 -18.25
CA ASP A 73 -21.94 -27.51 -17.06
C ASP A 73 -21.80 -29.01 -17.35
N GLN A 74 -21.96 -29.44 -18.60
CA GLN A 74 -21.70 -30.82 -18.98
C GLN A 74 -20.20 -31.13 -19.16
N LEU A 75 -19.39 -30.13 -19.53
CA LEU A 75 -18.01 -30.35 -19.97
C LEU A 75 -16.94 -29.79 -19.02
N TYR A 76 -17.22 -28.68 -18.35
CA TYR A 76 -16.19 -27.88 -17.68
C TYR A 76 -16.58 -27.35 -16.29
N THR A 77 -17.86 -27.38 -15.90
CA THR A 77 -18.34 -26.82 -14.63
C THR A 77 -19.21 -27.79 -13.80
N VAL A 78 -19.38 -27.48 -12.50
CA VAL A 78 -20.22 -28.26 -11.58
C VAL A 78 -21.66 -27.77 -11.68
N GLN A 79 -22.58 -28.68 -12.03
CA GLN A 79 -24.02 -28.41 -12.18
C GLN A 79 -24.61 -27.62 -10.99
N GLY A 80 -25.32 -26.54 -11.29
CA GLY A 80 -26.11 -25.78 -10.32
C GLY A 80 -25.40 -24.59 -9.66
N LYS A 81 -24.15 -24.27 -10.01
CA LYS A 81 -23.51 -23.02 -9.58
C LYS A 81 -23.82 -21.86 -10.54
N PRO A 82 -23.99 -20.62 -10.04
CA PRO A 82 -24.17 -19.46 -10.91
C PRO A 82 -22.90 -19.21 -11.74
N ALA A 83 -23.07 -18.98 -13.04
CA ALA A 83 -21.97 -18.62 -13.94
C ALA A 83 -21.48 -17.20 -13.63
N THR A 84 -20.42 -17.10 -12.83
CA THR A 84 -19.73 -15.82 -12.58
C THR A 84 -18.68 -15.56 -13.67
N PRO A 85 -18.26 -14.30 -13.89
CA PRO A 85 -17.19 -13.98 -14.84
C PRO A 85 -15.89 -14.76 -14.59
N GLU A 86 -15.55 -15.06 -13.33
CA GLU A 86 -14.40 -15.89 -12.97
C GLU A 86 -14.58 -17.33 -13.44
N HIS A 87 -15.79 -17.89 -13.28
CA HIS A 87 -16.10 -19.24 -13.78
C HIS A 87 -15.98 -19.29 -15.31
N ILE A 88 -16.43 -18.24 -16.01
CA ILE A 88 -16.33 -18.13 -17.48
C ILE A 88 -14.86 -18.01 -17.92
N SER A 89 -14.07 -17.15 -17.27
CA SER A 89 -12.63 -17.00 -17.52
C SER A 89 -11.89 -18.34 -17.35
N HIS A 90 -12.17 -19.05 -16.25
CA HIS A 90 -11.58 -20.35 -15.96
C HIS A 90 -11.95 -21.41 -17.00
N THR A 91 -13.21 -21.40 -17.45
CA THR A 91 -13.69 -22.30 -18.51
C THR A 91 -12.99 -22.03 -19.84
N LEU A 92 -12.79 -20.76 -20.21
CA LEU A 92 -12.03 -20.38 -21.41
C LEU A 92 -10.57 -20.84 -21.33
N PHE A 93 -9.93 -20.75 -20.16
CA PHE A 93 -8.58 -21.30 -19.97
C PHE A 93 -8.56 -22.81 -20.20
N TYR A 94 -9.51 -23.57 -19.67
CA TYR A 94 -9.59 -25.01 -19.93
C TYR A 94 -9.81 -25.33 -21.41
N ILE A 95 -10.71 -24.60 -22.08
CA ILE A 95 -10.94 -24.77 -23.52
C ILE A 95 -9.63 -24.55 -24.27
N SER A 96 -8.86 -23.51 -23.94
CA SER A 96 -7.58 -23.19 -24.60
C SER A 96 -6.54 -24.32 -24.55
N GLN A 97 -6.66 -25.23 -23.56
CA GLN A 97 -5.76 -26.37 -23.35
C GLN A 97 -6.25 -27.65 -24.03
N SER A 98 -7.40 -27.64 -24.69
CA SER A 98 -7.95 -28.81 -25.38
C SER A 98 -7.11 -29.20 -26.60
N LYS A 99 -7.05 -30.51 -26.88
CA LYS A 99 -6.32 -31.06 -28.02
C LYS A 99 -6.98 -30.58 -29.33
N GLY A 100 -6.19 -30.05 -30.26
CA GLY A 100 -6.67 -29.59 -31.57
C GLY A 100 -6.75 -28.06 -31.73
N ILE A 101 -6.54 -27.29 -30.65
CA ILE A 101 -6.49 -25.82 -30.73
C ILE A 101 -5.10 -25.36 -31.17
N ASN A 102 -5.03 -24.62 -32.28
CA ASN A 102 -3.81 -24.00 -32.77
C ASN A 102 -3.37 -22.81 -31.89
N ASN A 103 -2.10 -22.39 -32.01
CA ASN A 103 -1.53 -21.36 -31.13
C ASN A 103 -2.25 -20.00 -31.24
N THR A 104 -2.69 -19.60 -32.43
CA THR A 104 -3.40 -18.34 -32.64
C THR A 104 -4.75 -18.33 -31.92
N LEU A 105 -5.52 -19.41 -32.06
CA LEU A 105 -6.80 -19.57 -31.40
C LEU A 105 -6.64 -19.71 -29.87
N ARG A 106 -5.60 -20.40 -29.42
CA ARG A 106 -5.25 -20.48 -28.00
C ARG A 106 -4.99 -19.08 -27.42
N SER A 107 -4.17 -18.27 -28.08
CA SER A 107 -3.89 -16.90 -27.64
C SER A 107 -5.14 -16.02 -27.64
N ALA A 108 -6.01 -16.14 -28.66
CA ALA A 108 -7.27 -15.41 -28.72
C ALA A 108 -8.21 -15.78 -27.56
N ILE A 109 -8.36 -17.07 -27.27
CA ILE A 109 -9.19 -17.55 -26.15
C ILE A 109 -8.64 -17.07 -24.81
N GLN A 110 -7.32 -17.13 -24.61
CA GLN A 110 -6.67 -16.66 -23.39
C GLN A 110 -6.82 -15.14 -23.21
N ALA A 111 -6.67 -14.36 -24.28
CA ALA A 111 -6.89 -12.91 -24.25
C ALA A 111 -8.33 -12.56 -23.83
N THR A 112 -9.32 -13.23 -24.40
CA THR A 112 -10.73 -13.07 -24.00
C THR A 112 -10.96 -13.45 -22.55
N ALA A 113 -10.34 -14.53 -22.06
CA ALA A 113 -10.42 -14.94 -20.66
C ALA A 113 -9.86 -13.87 -19.70
N TYR A 114 -8.78 -13.19 -20.08
CA TYR A 114 -8.21 -12.08 -19.31
C TYR A 114 -9.13 -10.86 -19.29
N LEU A 115 -9.70 -10.47 -20.44
CA LEU A 115 -10.63 -9.33 -20.54
C LEU A 115 -11.90 -9.55 -19.71
N VAL A 116 -12.49 -10.76 -19.76
CA VAL A 116 -13.66 -11.11 -18.92
C VAL A 116 -13.35 -10.95 -17.43
N ARG A 117 -12.14 -11.35 -17.00
CA ARG A 117 -11.71 -11.21 -15.61
C ARG A 117 -11.48 -9.75 -15.22
N GLU A 118 -10.87 -8.97 -16.11
CA GLU A 118 -10.59 -7.55 -15.89
C GLU A 118 -11.88 -6.74 -15.73
N LEU A 119 -12.85 -6.93 -16.62
CA LEU A 119 -14.15 -6.27 -16.56
C LEU A 119 -14.89 -6.57 -15.24
N ALA A 120 -14.85 -7.83 -14.79
CA ALA A 120 -15.45 -8.23 -13.52
C ALA A 120 -14.76 -7.61 -12.30
N THR A 121 -13.42 -7.52 -12.31
CA THR A 121 -12.67 -6.85 -11.24
C THR A 121 -12.94 -5.35 -11.20
N SER A 122 -13.20 -4.72 -12.35
CA SER A 122 -13.54 -3.31 -12.45
C SER A 122 -14.92 -3.01 -11.87
N GLU A 123 -15.94 -3.79 -12.25
CA GLU A 123 -17.30 -3.65 -11.70
C GLU A 123 -17.33 -3.88 -10.18
N LEU A 124 -16.58 -4.88 -9.70
CA LEU A 124 -16.44 -5.14 -8.26
C LEU A 124 -15.74 -3.98 -7.54
N ALA A 125 -14.67 -3.43 -8.12
CA ALA A 125 -13.94 -2.30 -7.54
C ALA A 125 -14.81 -1.03 -7.46
N GLU A 126 -15.61 -0.74 -8.49
CA GLU A 126 -16.55 0.38 -8.50
C GLU A 126 -17.65 0.22 -7.45
N SER A 127 -18.19 -1.00 -7.32
CA SER A 127 -19.18 -1.33 -6.29
C SER A 127 -18.62 -1.14 -4.87
N ILE A 128 -17.42 -1.65 -4.60
CA ILE A 128 -16.74 -1.49 -3.31
C ILE A 128 -16.46 -0.01 -3.04
N THR A 129 -15.93 0.72 -4.01
CA THR A 129 -15.61 2.15 -3.86
C THR A 129 -16.86 2.96 -3.54
N THR A 130 -17.96 2.71 -4.24
CA THR A 130 -19.25 3.38 -4.00
C THR A 130 -19.81 3.05 -2.61
N ALA A 131 -19.76 1.78 -2.21
CA ALA A 131 -20.25 1.34 -0.91
C ALA A 131 -19.42 1.90 0.26
N VAL A 132 -18.09 1.98 0.09
CA VAL A 132 -17.18 2.56 1.08
C VAL A 132 -17.39 4.07 1.16
N SER A 133 -17.48 4.78 0.03
CA SER A 133 -17.73 6.24 0.00
C SER A 133 -19.04 6.57 0.72
N GLY A 134 -20.14 5.89 0.39
CA GLY A 134 -21.43 6.14 1.03
C GLY A 134 -21.43 5.85 2.55
N LYS A 135 -20.69 4.83 3.01
CA LYS A 135 -20.54 4.56 4.45
C LYS A 135 -19.69 5.60 5.16
N ILE A 136 -18.58 6.02 4.55
CA ILE A 136 -17.70 7.05 5.11
C ILE A 136 -18.45 8.37 5.20
N GLU A 137 -19.11 8.81 4.13
CA GLU A 137 -19.92 10.03 4.12
C GLU A 137 -20.96 9.99 5.24
N LYS A 138 -21.75 8.90 5.33
CA LYS A 138 -22.78 8.78 6.38
C LYS A 138 -22.20 8.75 7.79
N SER A 139 -21.08 8.03 8.01
CA SER A 139 -20.48 7.89 9.34
C SER A 139 -19.72 9.13 9.78
N VAL A 140 -18.92 9.71 8.89
CA VAL A 140 -18.06 10.86 9.19
C VAL A 140 -18.91 12.13 9.29
N VAL A 141 -19.85 12.37 8.37
CA VAL A 141 -20.72 13.55 8.43
C VAL A 141 -21.64 13.49 9.65
N ALA A 142 -22.25 12.34 9.96
CA ALA A 142 -23.13 12.22 11.13
C ALA A 142 -22.38 12.38 12.47
N THR A 143 -21.11 11.96 12.53
CA THR A 143 -20.34 11.98 13.79
C THR A 143 -19.59 13.29 14.00
N ILE A 144 -19.02 13.85 12.92
CA ILE A 144 -18.14 15.02 13.01
C ILE A 144 -18.95 16.34 12.90
N SER A 145 -20.02 16.41 12.10
CA SER A 145 -20.80 17.66 11.96
C SER A 145 -21.32 18.20 13.29
N PRO A 146 -21.87 17.38 14.22
CA PRO A 146 -22.27 17.88 15.53
C PRO A 146 -21.10 18.41 16.36
N GLN A 147 -19.92 17.79 16.24
CA GLN A 147 -18.72 18.24 16.96
C GLN A 147 -18.20 19.57 16.40
N ILE A 148 -18.19 19.74 15.08
CA ILE A 148 -17.83 21.02 14.44
C ILE A 148 -18.82 22.12 14.86
N ALA A 149 -20.12 21.84 14.86
CA ALA A 149 -21.13 22.80 15.31
C ALA A 149 -20.92 23.23 16.77
N ASN A 150 -20.59 22.27 17.66
CA ASN A 150 -20.30 22.57 19.06
C ASN A 150 -19.03 23.42 19.24
N ILE A 151 -17.97 23.12 18.48
CA ILE A 151 -16.72 23.90 18.51
C ILE A 151 -16.97 25.33 18.01
N LEU A 152 -17.75 25.48 16.94
CA LEU A 152 -18.11 26.78 16.39
C LEU A 152 -18.89 27.62 17.40
N SER A 153 -19.91 27.01 18.04
CA SER A 153 -20.69 27.69 19.08
C SER A 153 -19.85 28.05 20.30
N ALA A 154 -18.91 27.20 20.71
CA ALA A 154 -17.97 27.51 21.79
C ALA A 154 -17.04 28.68 21.42
N ALA A 155 -16.59 28.75 20.17
CA ALA A 155 -15.75 29.85 19.68
C ALA A 155 -16.51 31.19 19.68
N GLU A 156 -17.76 31.22 19.20
CA GLU A 156 -18.61 32.42 19.23
C GLU A 156 -18.86 32.92 20.67
N ASN A 157 -19.09 31.99 21.59
CA ASN A 157 -19.24 32.33 23.01
C ASN A 157 -17.95 32.92 23.59
N LEU A 158 -16.79 32.37 23.23
CA LEU A 158 -15.49 32.89 23.67
C LEU A 158 -15.23 34.30 23.13
N GLU A 159 -15.53 34.54 21.84
CA GLU A 159 -15.41 35.86 21.23
C GLU A 159 -16.27 36.90 21.96
N LYS A 160 -17.53 36.55 22.25
CA LYS A 160 -18.43 37.42 23.02
C LYS A 160 -17.90 37.73 24.43
N THR A 161 -17.31 36.74 25.11
CA THR A 161 -16.69 36.98 26.42
C THR A 161 -15.45 37.86 26.34
N ASN A 162 -14.66 37.73 25.27
CA ASN A 162 -13.47 38.55 25.05
C ASN A 162 -13.84 40.02 24.81
N GLU A 163 -14.89 40.28 24.01
CA GLU A 163 -15.40 41.64 23.82
C GLU A 163 -15.95 42.26 25.12
N ASN A 164 -16.65 41.47 25.95
CA ASN A 164 -17.11 41.93 27.26
C ASN A 164 -15.93 42.23 28.22
N MET A 165 -14.87 41.43 28.17
CA MET A 165 -13.67 41.67 28.99
C MET A 165 -12.93 42.92 28.52
N LYS A 166 -12.87 43.17 27.21
CA LYS A 166 -12.25 44.36 26.64
C LYS A 166 -12.99 45.63 27.03
N SER A 167 -14.33 45.65 26.95
CA SER A 167 -15.13 46.82 27.32
C SER A 167 -15.01 47.14 28.82
N THR A 168 -15.07 46.12 29.67
CA THR A 168 -14.86 46.28 31.12
C THR A 168 -13.45 46.76 31.44
N ASN A 169 -12.43 46.25 30.76
CA ASN A 169 -11.06 46.71 30.94
C ASN A 169 -10.88 48.18 30.50
N ASP A 170 -11.43 48.57 29.36
CA ASP A 170 -11.41 49.97 28.89
C ASP A 170 -12.10 50.92 29.88
N ASP A 171 -13.22 50.52 30.47
CA ASP A 171 -13.93 51.29 31.50
C ASP A 171 -13.12 51.39 32.81
N THR A 172 -12.42 50.32 33.21
CA THR A 172 -11.52 50.37 34.36
C THR A 172 -10.31 51.27 34.12
N ILE A 173 -9.72 51.26 32.92
CA ILE A 173 -8.60 52.12 32.55
C ILE A 173 -9.04 53.59 32.61
N LYS A 174 -10.19 53.95 32.03
CA LYS A 174 -10.73 55.31 32.10
C LYS A 174 -10.98 55.78 33.53
N LYS A 175 -11.52 54.89 34.40
CA LYS A 175 -11.72 55.20 35.83
C LYS A 175 -10.38 55.42 36.55
N LEU A 176 -9.35 54.63 36.27
CA LEU A 176 -8.01 54.79 36.85
C LEU A 176 -7.33 56.09 36.41
N GLU A 177 -7.51 56.50 35.15
CA GLU A 177 -6.96 57.74 34.60
C GLU A 177 -7.61 58.99 35.22
N LEU A 178 -8.91 58.92 35.51
CA LEU A 178 -9.67 59.91 36.29
C LEU A 178 -9.14 60.06 37.72
N ILE A 179 -8.77 58.95 38.37
CA ILE A 179 -8.19 58.95 39.72
C ILE A 179 -6.80 59.59 39.71
N ALA A 180 -5.97 59.31 38.71
CA ALA A 180 -4.61 59.85 38.58
C ALA A 180 -4.58 61.37 38.34
N SER A 181 -5.66 61.95 37.79
CA SER A 181 -5.73 63.36 37.39
C SER A 181 -6.25 64.31 38.48
N THR A 182 -6.62 63.82 39.68
CA THR A 182 -7.23 64.65 40.74
C THR A 182 -6.19 65.06 41.79
N PRO A 183 -5.77 66.34 41.90
CA PRO A 183 -4.75 66.77 42.85
C PRO A 183 -5.35 67.06 44.24
N ASN A 184 -4.90 66.28 45.22
CA ASN A 184 -4.88 66.49 46.68
C ASN A 184 -6.10 67.06 47.43
N HIS A 185 -6.45 66.28 48.46
CA HIS A 185 -7.06 66.67 49.74
C HIS A 185 -8.58 66.90 49.75
N VAL A 186 -9.32 65.78 49.68
CA VAL A 186 -10.54 65.38 50.41
C VAL A 186 -11.26 64.40 49.49
N ALA A 187 -10.99 63.10 49.62
CA ALA A 187 -11.82 62.03 49.03
C ALA A 187 -11.38 60.63 49.46
N THR A 188 -11.10 60.40 50.75
CA THR A 188 -10.98 59.01 51.24
C THR A 188 -12.28 58.22 51.01
N SER A 189 -13.44 58.89 51.02
CA SER A 189 -14.74 58.28 50.71
C SER A 189 -14.94 57.95 49.22
N GLN A 190 -14.55 58.82 48.26
CA GLN A 190 -14.69 58.47 46.84
C GLN A 190 -13.72 57.37 46.41
N LEU A 191 -12.53 57.31 47.02
CA LEU A 191 -11.60 56.20 46.79
C LEU A 191 -12.19 54.88 47.28
N GLU A 192 -12.85 54.89 48.43
CA GLU A 192 -13.52 53.71 48.99
C GLU A 192 -14.71 53.25 48.13
N ASP A 193 -15.51 54.19 47.62
CA ASP A 193 -16.59 53.90 46.66
C ASP A 193 -16.04 53.37 45.32
N HIS A 194 -14.92 53.91 44.84
CA HIS A 194 -14.26 53.41 43.63
C HIS A 194 -13.66 52.01 43.81
N VAL A 195 -13.08 51.71 44.98
CA VAL A 195 -12.59 50.36 45.31
C VAL A 195 -13.76 49.38 45.41
N LYS A 196 -14.89 49.77 46.00
CA LYS A 196 -16.11 48.95 46.00
C LYS A 196 -16.61 48.63 44.59
N ASN A 197 -16.67 49.64 43.72
CA ASN A 197 -17.09 49.44 42.32
C ASN A 197 -16.12 48.50 41.57
N LEU A 198 -14.81 48.62 41.80
CA LEU A 198 -13.82 47.72 41.19
C LEU A 198 -13.98 46.26 41.69
N ILE A 199 -14.32 46.08 42.96
CA ILE A 199 -14.60 44.75 43.53
C ILE A 199 -15.85 44.16 42.88
N GLU A 200 -16.87 44.96 42.59
CA GLU A 200 -18.10 44.54 41.92
C GLU A 200 -17.86 44.16 40.45
N ASP A 201 -17.09 44.97 39.72
CA ASP A 201 -16.66 44.67 38.34
C ASP A 201 -15.86 43.36 38.30
N MET A 202 -14.93 43.15 39.24
CA MET A 202 -14.15 41.90 39.34
C MET A 202 -15.01 40.67 39.70
N ASN A 203 -16.05 40.83 40.52
CA ASN A 203 -17.02 39.77 40.80
C ASN A 203 -17.84 39.42 39.55
N THR A 204 -18.18 40.40 38.71
CA THR A 204 -18.89 40.17 37.45
C THR A 204 -18.04 39.32 36.49
N VAL A 205 -16.74 39.63 36.36
CA VAL A 205 -15.78 38.82 35.58
C VAL A 205 -15.66 37.40 36.13
N LYS A 206 -15.59 37.25 37.46
CA LYS A 206 -15.54 35.94 38.12
C LYS A 206 -16.77 35.08 37.84
N THR A 207 -17.96 35.70 37.84
CA THR A 207 -19.22 35.00 37.56
C THR A 207 -19.26 34.50 36.11
N ALA A 208 -18.81 35.34 35.15
CA ALA A 208 -18.70 34.94 33.75
C ALA A 208 -17.69 33.78 33.53
N LEU A 209 -16.62 33.73 34.31
CA LEU A 209 -15.63 32.64 34.26
C LEU A 209 -16.21 31.31 34.79
N GLU A 210 -17.00 31.34 35.87
CA GLU A 210 -17.65 30.13 36.41
C GLU A 210 -18.77 29.63 35.49
N ASP A 211 -19.51 30.51 34.80
CA ASP A 211 -20.49 30.11 33.78
C ASP A 211 -19.85 29.38 32.58
N MET A 212 -18.64 29.80 32.18
CA MET A 212 -17.84 29.11 31.15
C MET A 212 -17.42 27.71 31.60
N LYS A 213 -16.97 27.56 32.84
CA LYS A 213 -16.58 26.27 33.42
C LYS A 213 -17.77 25.31 33.52
N ASN A 214 -18.97 25.83 33.80
CA ASN A 214 -20.18 25.02 33.80
C ASN A 214 -20.60 24.59 32.39
N HIS A 215 -20.44 25.45 31.37
CA HIS A 215 -20.70 25.08 29.97
C HIS A 215 -19.72 24.01 29.44
N ILE A 216 -18.45 24.04 29.85
CA ILE A 216 -17.46 23.02 29.47
C ILE A 216 -17.75 21.66 30.13
N LYS A 217 -18.48 21.64 31.26
CA LYS A 217 -18.78 20.42 32.03
C LYS A 217 -19.98 19.62 31.51
N VAL A 218 -20.70 20.09 30.49
CA VAL A 218 -21.93 19.44 29.97
C VAL A 218 -21.65 18.27 29.01
N GLN A 219 -20.39 17.94 28.71
CA GLN A 219 -20.07 16.71 27.97
C GLN A 219 -19.97 15.51 28.93
N PRO A 220 -20.85 14.50 28.86
CA PRO A 220 -20.64 13.27 29.61
C PRO A 220 -19.39 12.57 29.06
N PRO A 221 -18.52 11.99 29.90
CA PRO A 221 -17.49 11.09 29.42
C PRO A 221 -18.19 9.91 28.72
N ALA A 222 -17.81 9.66 27.46
CA ALA A 222 -18.19 8.44 26.77
C ALA A 222 -17.82 7.25 27.67
N PHE A 223 -18.83 6.48 28.08
CA PHE A 223 -18.61 5.29 28.89
C PHE A 223 -17.60 4.38 28.19
N PRO A 224 -16.57 3.87 28.90
CA PRO A 224 -15.73 2.83 28.36
C PRO A 224 -16.61 1.61 28.10
N THR A 225 -16.62 1.15 26.85
CA THR A 225 -17.26 -0.09 26.43
C THR A 225 -16.79 -1.21 27.37
N PRO A 226 -17.70 -1.98 27.99
CA PRO A 226 -17.32 -3.01 28.94
C PRO A 226 -16.40 -4.03 28.27
N TYR A 227 -15.37 -4.46 29.00
CA TYR A 227 -14.27 -5.37 28.57
C TYR A 227 -14.71 -6.60 27.73
N LYS A 228 -15.95 -7.06 27.92
CA LYS A 228 -16.56 -8.14 27.14
C LYS A 228 -16.69 -7.81 25.64
N ASP A 229 -16.98 -6.56 25.27
CA ASP A 229 -17.19 -6.13 23.89
C ASP A 229 -15.83 -5.90 23.18
N ALA A 230 -14.79 -5.57 23.93
CA ALA A 230 -13.41 -5.48 23.43
C ALA A 230 -12.82 -6.85 23.06
N LEU A 231 -13.15 -7.91 23.82
CA LEU A 231 -12.72 -9.27 23.52
C LEU A 231 -13.41 -9.84 22.26
N ALA A 232 -14.70 -9.55 22.06
CA ALA A 232 -15.43 -9.96 20.86
C ALA A 232 -14.92 -9.28 19.57
N SER A 233 -14.20 -8.17 19.71
CA SER A 233 -13.68 -7.35 18.59
C SER A 233 -12.23 -7.66 18.22
N THR A 234 -11.62 -8.69 18.80
CA THR A 234 -10.19 -9.01 18.59
C THR A 234 -9.97 -9.53 17.16
N PRO A 235 -9.29 -8.82 16.24
CA PRO A 235 -8.72 -9.46 15.07
C PRO A 235 -7.70 -10.49 15.53
N ALA A 236 -7.74 -11.68 14.92
CA ALA A 236 -6.91 -12.82 15.28
C ALA A 236 -5.46 -12.41 15.59
N ASN A 237 -4.98 -12.87 16.75
CA ASN A 237 -3.58 -12.81 17.16
C ASN A 237 -2.64 -13.07 15.95
N PRO A 238 -1.69 -12.16 15.63
CA PRO A 238 -0.81 -12.30 14.47
C PRO A 238 0.13 -13.51 14.54
N ASN A 239 0.20 -14.19 15.69
CA ASN A 239 1.03 -15.39 15.87
C ASN A 239 0.24 -16.71 15.77
N HIS A 240 -1.05 -16.70 15.45
CA HIS A 240 -1.80 -17.93 15.23
C HIS A 240 -2.15 -18.05 13.74
N ILE A 241 -1.32 -18.79 12.99
CA ILE A 241 -1.63 -19.21 11.62
C ILE A 241 -2.81 -20.18 11.70
N PRO A 242 -4.02 -19.83 11.25
CA PRO A 242 -5.08 -20.82 11.12
C PRO A 242 -4.73 -21.66 9.90
N LEU A 243 -4.29 -22.90 10.13
CA LEU A 243 -4.19 -23.91 9.08
C LEU A 243 -5.56 -23.97 8.36
N GLY A 244 -5.63 -23.51 7.12
CA GLY A 244 -6.77 -23.77 6.23
C GLY A 244 -7.40 -22.59 5.51
N LYS A 245 -7.05 -21.33 5.80
CA LYS A 245 -7.54 -20.18 4.99
C LYS A 245 -6.44 -19.67 4.07
N ARG A 246 -6.58 -19.95 2.77
CA ARG A 246 -5.76 -19.36 1.70
C ARG A 246 -5.85 -17.84 1.84
N LEU A 247 -4.78 -17.19 2.31
CA LEU A 247 -4.72 -15.74 2.40
C LEU A 247 -5.01 -15.16 1.01
N ALA A 248 -5.90 -14.18 0.94
CA ALA A 248 -6.23 -13.52 -0.32
C ALA A 248 -4.93 -12.99 -0.97
N PRO A 249 -4.76 -13.08 -2.30
CA PRO A 249 -3.56 -12.60 -2.99
C PRO A 249 -3.19 -11.15 -2.64
N GLU A 250 -4.18 -10.32 -2.36
CA GLU A 250 -4.03 -8.93 -1.92
C GLU A 250 -3.31 -8.79 -0.57
N TYR A 251 -3.57 -9.69 0.38
CA TYR A 251 -2.86 -9.70 1.67
C TYR A 251 -1.39 -10.05 1.48
N ALA A 252 -1.08 -11.04 0.63
CA ALA A 252 0.30 -11.38 0.30
C ALA A 252 1.03 -10.22 -0.39
N LYS A 253 0.34 -9.50 -1.30
CA LYS A 253 0.87 -8.31 -1.97
C LYS A 253 1.12 -7.16 -0.98
N ALA A 254 0.18 -6.87 -0.08
CA ALA A 254 0.36 -5.81 0.93
C ALA A 254 1.53 -6.12 1.87
N HIS A 255 1.67 -7.39 2.30
CA HIS A 255 2.82 -7.82 3.08
C HIS A 255 4.13 -7.81 2.30
N ALA A 256 4.12 -8.04 0.98
CA ALA A 256 5.29 -7.88 0.13
C ALA A 256 5.71 -6.40 0.04
N ALA A 257 4.77 -5.49 -0.18
CA ALA A 257 5.03 -4.04 -0.25
C ALA A 257 5.66 -3.51 1.04
N ILE A 258 5.13 -3.89 2.22
CA ILE A 258 5.75 -3.48 3.50
C ILE A 258 7.18 -4.01 3.63
N LYS A 259 7.44 -5.22 3.13
CA LYS A 259 8.78 -5.83 3.16
C LYS A 259 9.77 -5.17 2.20
N GLU A 260 9.29 -4.50 1.15
CA GLU A 260 10.12 -3.74 0.21
C GLU A 260 10.63 -2.44 0.83
N TRP A 261 9.92 -1.89 1.82
CA TRP A 261 10.33 -0.68 2.56
C TRP A 261 11.33 -0.99 3.69
N GLN A 262 11.69 -2.27 3.84
CA GLN A 262 12.54 -2.74 4.93
C GLN A 262 13.97 -2.99 4.47
N LEU A 263 14.91 -2.59 5.32
CA LEU A 263 16.34 -2.83 5.17
C LEU A 263 16.85 -3.56 6.40
N LEU A 264 17.47 -4.73 6.21
CA LEU A 264 18.07 -5.49 7.29
C LEU A 264 19.58 -5.24 7.32
N ILE A 265 20.05 -4.74 8.44
CA ILE A 265 21.46 -4.43 8.69
C ILE A 265 21.98 -5.39 9.74
N ASP A 266 23.12 -6.01 9.50
CA ASP A 266 23.79 -6.87 10.46
C ASP A 266 25.10 -6.21 10.91
N PRO A 267 25.11 -5.57 12.09
CA PRO A 267 26.35 -5.11 12.70
C PRO A 267 27.11 -6.32 13.26
N ASN A 268 28.43 -6.34 13.06
CA ASN A 268 29.26 -7.32 13.75
C ASN A 268 29.13 -7.15 15.28
N SER A 269 29.32 -8.24 16.03
CA SER A 269 29.13 -8.28 17.49
C SER A 269 30.00 -7.27 18.24
N ASP A 270 31.14 -6.90 17.66
CA ASP A 270 32.11 -5.94 18.21
C ASP A 270 31.89 -4.50 17.71
N HIS A 271 30.77 -4.19 17.04
CA HIS A 271 30.54 -2.86 16.50
C HIS A 271 30.43 -1.79 17.61
N PRO A 272 31.28 -0.75 17.63
CA PRO A 272 31.39 0.17 18.77
C PRO A 272 30.12 0.97 19.05
N LEU A 273 29.26 1.17 18.04
CA LEU A 273 28.07 2.02 18.13
C LEU A 273 26.74 1.26 17.97
N LEU A 274 26.78 0.02 17.50
CA LEU A 274 25.59 -0.80 17.19
C LEU A 274 25.66 -2.17 17.87
N ASN A 275 26.35 -2.25 19.01
CA ASN A 275 26.40 -3.46 19.82
C ASN A 275 25.14 -3.64 20.68
N ASN A 276 25.10 -4.74 21.42
CA ASN A 276 23.98 -5.08 22.31
C ASN A 276 23.78 -4.12 23.48
N SER A 277 24.80 -3.35 23.85
CA SER A 277 24.69 -2.32 24.90
C SER A 277 24.13 -0.98 24.38
N ALA A 278 24.10 -0.77 23.06
CA ALA A 278 23.60 0.47 22.48
C ALA A 278 22.08 0.60 22.70
N THR A 279 21.65 1.75 23.22
CA THR A 279 20.23 2.05 23.44
C THR A 279 19.49 2.22 22.11
N ARG A 280 18.16 2.08 22.16
CA ARG A 280 17.31 2.27 20.98
C ARG A 280 17.45 3.69 20.45
N GLU A 281 17.52 4.68 21.34
CA GLU A 281 17.61 6.10 21.03
C GLU A 281 18.96 6.44 20.39
N SER A 282 20.07 5.90 20.90
CA SER A 282 21.39 6.11 20.29
C SER A 282 21.46 5.53 18.88
N THR A 283 20.83 4.36 18.67
CA THR A 283 20.74 3.71 17.35
C THR A 283 19.90 4.55 16.39
N ILE A 284 18.74 5.07 16.83
CA ILE A 284 17.90 5.96 16.01
C ILE A 284 18.65 7.21 15.61
N ASN A 285 19.31 7.88 16.56
CA ASN A 285 20.03 9.12 16.30
C ASN A 285 21.20 8.91 15.35
N LEU A 286 21.95 7.82 15.51
CA LEU A 286 23.04 7.46 14.59
C LEU A 286 22.51 7.25 13.16
N ILE A 287 21.45 6.46 12.99
CA ILE A 287 20.91 6.17 11.67
C ILE A 287 20.33 7.42 11.03
N LYS A 288 19.63 8.27 11.79
CA LYS A 288 19.14 9.57 11.29
C LYS A 288 20.30 10.47 10.85
N GLN A 289 21.36 10.56 11.66
CA GLN A 289 22.56 11.33 11.33
C GLN A 289 23.22 10.80 10.05
N VAL A 290 23.37 9.49 9.91
CA VAL A 290 23.91 8.89 8.68
C VAL A 290 23.05 9.26 7.49
N LEU A 291 21.73 9.09 7.58
CA LEU A 291 20.82 9.46 6.51
C LEU A 291 20.96 10.94 6.15
N GLU A 292 20.99 11.85 7.12
CA GLU A 292 21.19 13.30 6.88
C GLU A 292 22.52 13.63 6.22
N THR A 293 23.62 12.96 6.61
CA THR A 293 24.95 13.22 6.03
C THR A 293 25.15 12.71 4.60
N ILE A 294 24.24 11.87 4.11
CA ILE A 294 24.26 11.40 2.73
C ILE A 294 23.57 12.46 1.88
N ASP A 295 24.37 13.38 1.36
CA ASP A 295 23.93 14.42 0.42
C ASP A 295 24.29 13.97 -1.01
N GLN A 296 23.29 13.61 -1.80
CA GLN A 296 23.43 13.19 -3.18
C GLN A 296 22.29 13.78 -4.02
N VAL A 297 22.64 14.13 -5.26
CA VAL A 297 21.80 14.90 -6.20
C VAL A 297 20.47 14.22 -6.53
N ASP A 298 20.36 12.91 -6.32
CA ASP A 298 19.17 12.11 -6.66
C ASP A 298 18.61 11.33 -5.45
N ARG A 299 18.70 11.94 -4.26
CA ARG A 299 18.24 11.31 -3.02
C ARG A 299 16.69 11.38 -2.91
N PRO A 300 15.98 10.24 -2.85
CA PRO A 300 14.54 10.24 -2.58
C PRO A 300 14.23 10.68 -1.13
N SER A 301 12.96 10.98 -0.86
CA SER A 301 12.53 11.32 0.51
C SER A 301 12.70 10.12 1.46
N MET A 302 13.77 10.11 2.27
CA MET A 302 14.07 9.01 3.18
C MET A 302 13.70 9.38 4.61
N GLN A 303 12.51 8.98 5.04
CA GLN A 303 12.13 9.09 6.45
C GLN A 303 12.12 7.72 7.11
N LEU A 304 12.86 7.61 8.20
CA LEU A 304 12.89 6.41 9.01
C LEU A 304 11.61 6.34 9.86
N LYS A 305 10.77 5.35 9.55
CA LYS A 305 9.47 5.15 10.20
C LYS A 305 9.60 4.30 11.45
N SER A 306 10.36 3.21 11.38
CA SER A 306 10.57 2.32 12.51
C SER A 306 11.96 1.70 12.52
N ILE A 307 12.42 1.34 13.71
CA ILE A 307 13.63 0.55 13.94
C ILE A 307 13.26 -0.57 14.92
N ALA A 308 13.67 -1.80 14.58
CA ALA A 308 13.55 -2.95 15.46
C ALA A 308 14.87 -3.70 15.50
N ARG A 309 15.37 -4.01 16.70
CA ARG A 309 16.49 -4.93 16.88
C ARG A 309 15.95 -6.35 17.01
N LEU A 310 16.49 -7.27 16.23
CA LEU A 310 16.12 -8.69 16.24
C LEU A 310 16.98 -9.46 17.24
N HIS A 311 16.56 -10.68 17.58
CA HIS A 311 17.27 -11.58 18.49
C HIS A 311 18.66 -12.00 17.98
N SER A 312 18.92 -11.86 16.68
CA SER A 312 20.23 -12.08 16.05
C SER A 312 21.16 -10.86 16.10
N ASN A 313 20.84 -9.85 16.92
CA ASN A 313 21.46 -8.51 16.95
C ASN A 313 21.33 -7.70 15.65
N SER A 314 20.77 -8.28 14.59
CA SER A 314 20.48 -7.58 13.35
C SER A 314 19.43 -6.49 13.57
N ILE A 315 19.55 -5.38 12.86
CA ILE A 315 18.71 -4.20 12.97
C ILE A 315 17.85 -4.09 11.71
N LEU A 316 16.53 -4.12 11.89
CA LEU A 316 15.55 -3.90 10.84
C LEU A 316 15.15 -2.43 10.82
N LEU A 317 15.37 -1.78 9.69
CA LEU A 317 14.92 -0.42 9.40
C LEU A 317 13.70 -0.48 8.50
N GLU A 318 12.67 0.31 8.81
CA GLU A 318 11.51 0.50 7.94
C GLU A 318 11.44 1.96 7.51
N PHE A 319 11.36 2.20 6.21
CA PHE A 319 11.25 3.52 5.60
C PHE A 319 9.79 3.84 5.25
N ASN A 320 9.54 5.11 4.96
CA ASN A 320 8.24 5.61 4.51
C ASN A 320 7.88 5.22 3.06
N ASN A 321 8.86 4.85 2.23
CA ASN A 321 8.64 4.44 0.83
C ASN A 321 9.64 3.36 0.38
N GLN A 322 9.33 2.73 -0.75
CA GLN A 322 10.15 1.69 -1.38
C GLN A 322 11.41 2.26 -2.02
N GLU A 323 11.32 3.44 -2.62
CA GLU A 323 12.41 4.11 -3.31
C GLU A 323 13.61 4.33 -2.36
N ALA A 324 13.36 4.72 -1.11
CA ALA A 324 14.39 4.88 -0.08
C ALA A 324 15.17 3.58 0.17
N ALA A 325 14.45 2.46 0.35
CA ALA A 325 15.08 1.17 0.61
C ALA A 325 15.81 0.61 -0.63
N ALA A 326 15.25 0.83 -1.82
CA ALA A 326 15.86 0.43 -3.09
C ALA A 326 17.13 1.24 -3.36
N TRP A 327 17.06 2.55 -3.20
CA TRP A 327 18.18 3.47 -3.40
C TRP A 327 19.37 3.14 -2.49
N ILE A 328 19.13 2.82 -1.20
CA ILE A 328 20.21 2.41 -0.29
C ILE A 328 20.84 1.07 -0.70
N LYS A 329 20.08 0.19 -1.36
CA LYS A 329 20.59 -1.11 -1.84
C LYS A 329 21.43 -0.99 -3.11
N GLU A 330 21.33 0.10 -3.86
CA GLU A 330 22.16 0.31 -5.04
C GLU A 330 23.66 0.29 -4.69
N PRO A 331 24.52 -0.37 -5.49
CA PRO A 331 25.91 -0.61 -5.10
C PRO A 331 26.70 0.64 -4.70
N ALA A 332 26.51 1.76 -5.42
CA ALA A 332 27.18 3.03 -5.13
C ALA A 332 26.73 3.60 -3.78
N ASN A 333 25.43 3.63 -3.53
CA ASN A 333 24.82 4.23 -2.35
C ASN A 333 24.99 3.33 -1.12
N LYS A 334 24.90 2.01 -1.31
CA LYS A 334 25.18 0.98 -0.30
C LYS A 334 26.57 1.17 0.29
N THR A 335 27.57 1.39 -0.56
CA THR A 335 28.96 1.59 -0.11
C THR A 335 29.11 2.85 0.73
N ILE A 336 28.50 3.96 0.29
CA ILE A 336 28.51 5.24 1.03
C ILE A 336 27.79 5.09 2.37
N PHE A 337 26.60 4.49 2.37
CA PHE A 337 25.78 4.28 3.55
C PHE A 337 26.50 3.40 4.58
N LEU A 338 27.11 2.29 4.15
CA LEU A 338 27.90 1.42 5.01
C LEU A 338 29.14 2.13 5.56
N ALA A 339 29.87 2.87 4.71
CA ALA A 339 31.06 3.63 5.15
C ALA A 339 30.72 4.67 6.24
N LYS A 340 29.53 5.26 6.20
CA LYS A 340 29.06 6.23 7.21
C LYS A 340 28.58 5.57 8.50
N LEU A 341 28.00 4.37 8.42
CA LEU A 341 27.55 3.62 9.59
C LEU A 341 28.71 3.05 10.41
N GLY A 342 29.83 2.74 9.76
CA GLY A 342 31.04 2.21 10.39
C GLY A 342 31.58 0.98 9.66
N ARG A 343 32.82 0.59 10.00
CA ARG A 343 33.39 -0.67 9.49
C ARG A 343 32.62 -1.86 10.08
N ASP A 344 32.51 -2.94 9.31
CA ASP A 344 31.94 -4.23 9.73
C ASP A 344 30.41 -4.28 9.89
N ILE A 345 29.71 -3.58 9.01
CA ILE A 345 28.25 -3.66 8.87
C ILE A 345 27.93 -4.21 7.49
N VAL A 346 27.01 -5.18 7.44
CA VAL A 346 26.55 -5.78 6.18
C VAL A 346 25.04 -5.56 6.04
N ILE A 347 24.61 -5.03 4.90
CA ILE A 347 23.20 -5.07 4.51
C ILE A 347 22.90 -6.48 4.03
N LYS A 348 21.98 -7.17 4.71
CA LYS A 348 21.54 -8.50 4.32
C LYS A 348 20.43 -8.42 3.28
N ASP A 349 20.65 -9.10 2.17
CA ASP A 349 19.62 -9.27 1.16
C ASP A 349 18.51 -10.19 1.66
N ARG A 350 17.28 -9.85 1.27
CA ARG A 350 16.09 -10.53 1.78
C ARG A 350 15.80 -11.76 0.94
N HIS A 351 15.83 -12.87 1.62
CA HIS A 351 15.59 -14.20 1.08
C HIS A 351 14.13 -14.61 1.33
N TYR A 352 13.44 -15.07 0.29
CA TYR A 352 12.03 -15.49 0.38
C TYR A 352 11.87 -16.99 0.24
N ASN A 353 11.24 -17.64 1.23
CA ASN A 353 10.87 -19.06 1.12
C ASN A 353 9.60 -19.20 0.27
N ILE A 354 9.71 -19.87 -0.87
CA ILE A 354 8.63 -20.29 -1.75
C ILE A 354 8.46 -21.80 -1.67
N VAL A 355 7.25 -22.31 -1.88
CA VAL A 355 7.01 -23.76 -1.97
C VAL A 355 6.87 -24.14 -3.43
N ILE A 356 7.76 -24.99 -3.91
CA ILE A 356 7.71 -25.55 -5.26
C ILE A 356 7.07 -26.95 -5.17
N PRO A 357 5.94 -27.18 -5.85
CA PRO A 357 5.37 -28.51 -5.99
C PRO A 357 6.08 -29.29 -7.12
N PHE A 358 6.10 -30.62 -7.01
CA PHE A 358 6.55 -31.53 -8.08
C PHE A 358 8.04 -31.42 -8.47
N LEU A 359 8.91 -30.95 -7.58
CA LEU A 359 10.35 -31.08 -7.78
C LEU A 359 10.73 -32.59 -7.77
N PRO A 360 11.42 -33.10 -8.80
CA PRO A 360 11.86 -34.49 -8.84
C PRO A 360 12.72 -34.84 -7.61
N ILE A 361 12.49 -36.01 -7.03
CA ILE A 361 13.27 -36.47 -5.85
C ILE A 361 14.74 -36.75 -6.18
N THR A 362 15.05 -36.92 -7.47
CA THR A 362 16.41 -37.11 -8.01
C THR A 362 17.15 -35.78 -8.15
N THR A 363 16.52 -34.63 -7.92
CA THR A 363 17.18 -33.33 -7.96
C THR A 363 18.16 -33.21 -6.79
N GLU A 364 19.43 -32.99 -7.11
CA GLU A 364 20.48 -32.75 -6.12
C GLU A 364 20.35 -31.32 -5.56
N THR A 365 19.62 -31.16 -4.45
CA THR A 365 19.31 -29.85 -3.87
C THR A 365 20.50 -29.16 -3.22
N ASP A 366 21.55 -29.93 -2.88
CA ASP A 366 22.77 -29.43 -2.23
C ASP A 366 23.86 -29.05 -3.24
N ASN A 367 23.70 -29.47 -4.50
CA ASN A 367 24.65 -29.18 -5.56
C ASN A 367 24.40 -27.77 -6.13
N GLN A 368 25.39 -26.89 -6.02
CA GLN A 368 25.29 -25.52 -6.53
C GLN A 368 25.11 -25.46 -8.04
N ASP A 369 25.72 -26.37 -8.80
CA ASP A 369 25.62 -26.39 -10.26
C ASP A 369 24.18 -26.66 -10.69
N THR A 370 23.50 -27.61 -10.03
CA THR A 370 22.08 -27.87 -10.24
C THR A 370 21.21 -26.64 -9.97
N LEU A 371 21.54 -25.82 -8.97
CA LEU A 371 20.81 -24.57 -8.71
C LEU A 371 21.03 -23.55 -9.83
N ARG A 372 22.26 -23.42 -10.35
CA ARG A 372 22.56 -22.50 -11.46
C ARG A 372 21.89 -22.95 -12.75
N ASP A 373 21.86 -24.25 -13.03
CA ASP A 373 21.15 -24.80 -14.17
C ASP A 373 19.65 -24.51 -14.09
N MET A 374 19.05 -24.72 -12.91
CA MET A 374 17.63 -24.39 -12.68
C MET A 374 17.34 -22.91 -12.90
N GLU A 375 18.21 -22.00 -12.46
CA GLU A 375 18.03 -20.57 -12.72
C GLU A 375 18.08 -20.24 -14.21
N ASN A 376 19.09 -20.77 -14.90
CA ASN A 376 19.29 -20.56 -16.33
C ASN A 376 18.09 -21.10 -17.14
N GLU A 377 17.63 -22.32 -16.84
CA GLU A 377 16.47 -22.94 -17.50
C GLU A 377 15.18 -22.16 -17.27
N ASN A 378 15.04 -21.48 -16.13
CA ASN A 378 13.85 -20.73 -15.75
C ASN A 378 13.98 -19.22 -16.00
N ASN A 379 15.05 -18.75 -16.65
CA ASN A 379 15.34 -17.33 -16.90
C ASN A 379 15.35 -16.48 -15.63
N ILE A 380 15.85 -17.05 -14.53
CA ILE A 380 16.03 -16.37 -13.26
C ILE A 380 17.49 -15.89 -13.21
N PRO A 381 17.80 -14.69 -12.68
CA PRO A 381 19.18 -14.22 -12.56
C PRO A 381 20.05 -15.21 -11.78
N GLN A 382 21.27 -15.43 -12.26
CA GLN A 382 22.20 -16.32 -11.60
C GLN A 382 22.49 -15.83 -10.17
N GLY A 383 22.40 -16.71 -9.18
CA GLY A 383 22.58 -16.38 -7.76
C GLY A 383 21.29 -16.21 -6.98
N SER A 384 20.14 -16.12 -7.65
CA SER A 384 18.84 -15.84 -7.01
C SER A 384 18.37 -16.95 -6.05
N ILE A 385 18.68 -18.21 -6.34
CA ILE A 385 18.38 -19.37 -5.51
C ILE A 385 19.53 -19.59 -4.54
N ALA A 386 19.29 -19.24 -3.28
CA ALA A 386 20.28 -19.41 -2.22
C ALA A 386 20.35 -20.86 -1.72
N ARG A 387 19.19 -21.53 -1.60
CA ARG A 387 19.10 -22.91 -1.11
C ARG A 387 17.75 -23.54 -1.48
N ILE A 388 17.76 -24.85 -1.65
CA ILE A 388 16.56 -25.69 -1.72
C ILE A 388 16.59 -26.68 -0.54
N LYS A 389 15.45 -26.87 0.12
CA LYS A 389 15.29 -27.90 1.16
C LYS A 389 13.95 -28.62 0.99
N TRP A 390 13.95 -29.93 1.20
CA TRP A 390 12.73 -30.71 1.31
C TRP A 390 11.93 -30.30 2.56
N ILE A 391 10.61 -30.12 2.41
CA ILE A 391 9.73 -29.72 3.55
C ILE A 391 9.62 -30.87 4.56
N LYS A 392 9.65 -32.10 4.06
CA LYS A 392 9.76 -33.31 4.85
C LYS A 392 11.07 -33.98 4.49
N ASP A 393 11.81 -34.44 5.49
CA ASP A 393 13.03 -35.21 5.24
C ASP A 393 12.73 -36.35 4.25
N GLN A 394 13.61 -36.53 3.27
CA GLN A 394 13.46 -37.61 2.31
C GLN A 394 13.36 -38.92 3.11
N PRO A 395 12.33 -39.76 2.90
CA PRO A 395 12.35 -41.11 3.43
C PRO A 395 13.60 -41.77 2.86
N ASN A 396 14.52 -42.18 3.74
CA ASN A 396 15.79 -42.85 3.46
C ASN A 396 15.83 -43.44 2.05
N ALA A 397 16.62 -42.84 1.17
CA ALA A 397 16.92 -43.42 -0.13
C ALA A 397 17.39 -44.87 0.11
N PRO A 398 16.85 -45.89 -0.60
CA PRO A 398 17.41 -47.23 -0.52
C PRO A 398 18.87 -47.16 -0.96
N PRO A 399 19.77 -47.90 -0.29
CA PRO A 399 21.20 -47.82 -0.57
C PRO A 399 21.44 -48.12 -2.04
N THR A 400 22.18 -47.21 -2.69
CA THR A 400 22.71 -47.40 -4.03
C THR A 400 23.55 -48.67 -4.03
N ASN A 401 23.03 -49.75 -4.61
CA ASN A 401 23.83 -50.94 -4.87
C ASN A 401 24.91 -50.56 -5.89
N MET A 402 26.17 -50.79 -5.51
CA MET A 402 27.33 -50.81 -6.40
C MET A 402 27.24 -51.91 -7.44
#